data_AF-A0A7X3WUS5-F1
#
_entry.id   AF-A0A7X3WUS5-F1
#
_cell.length_a   1.000
_cell.length_b   1.000
_cell.length_c   1.000
_cell.angle_alpha   90.00
_cell.angle_beta   90.00
_cell.angle_gamma   90.00
#
_symmetry.space_group_name_H-M   'P 1'
#
loop_
_entity.id
_entity.type
_entity.pdbx_description
1 polymer ?
#
loop_
_entity_poly.entity_id
_entity_poly.type
_entity_poly.pdbx_seq_one_letter_code
_entity_poly.pdbx_strand_id
1 'polypeptide(L)'
;MAKFREVSLTAGINDVTVSKTPVLSHPDVQKIVSKLEKDAYDSRIPRMIASYFSEISEVFRSLRQHLTSEATIAIDIGDSCYAGIHVPVDRLLSVCLQEYGFVEEDSVTLRQRKSRGGMLLKQSLLVFRYATNKSRGTAKKRTANWRVGWDSFKRNLPHQKTPFIKRNWGHVRHSLCSYPGKLKPAIAHHLVQTFVPEDGRVLDPFAGVGTIPFEAALAGKHAYGFEISPAAFAIASAKVQAPTELGCLTVIETVENFINCHSVRDKEDTEANQLGFNGKIAEYYEPQTLKEVLLARRYFQMYPPETAEEQFVFASLLHILHGNRPYALSRRSHPLTPYKPTGPYEYRSLIGQLQAKVQRGLNEDLPTHFLPGKIFFQDATSWWPREIDQLDSIITSPPFFDSTRFYSANWLRLWFSGWSAHDFKKRPSAFVDEKQKSSFDVYIPILRQAKERLKSNGVIVLHLGKSVKCDMADHLQKLGKRWFRSVDVFDESVVHCESHGIRDKGTVTSHQYLVLY
;
A
#
# COMPACT_ATOMS: atom_id res chain seq x y z
N MET A 1 6.78 7.14 -51.50
CA MET A 1 7.95 7.49 -50.67
C MET A 1 7.55 8.29 -49.42
N ALA A 2 6.84 9.42 -49.52
CA ALA A 2 6.42 10.23 -48.36
C ALA A 2 5.64 9.45 -47.29
N LYS A 3 4.62 8.68 -47.70
CA LYS A 3 3.80 7.84 -46.81
C LYS A 3 4.60 6.79 -46.02
N PHE A 4 5.71 6.28 -46.56
CA PHE A 4 6.58 5.34 -45.85
C PHE A 4 7.49 6.03 -44.83
N ARG A 5 7.91 7.28 -45.10
CA ARG A 5 8.68 8.10 -44.15
C ARG A 5 7.85 8.54 -42.95
N GLU A 6 6.55 8.78 -43.16
CA GLU A 6 5.62 9.15 -42.09
C GLU A 6 5.37 8.00 -41.10
N VAL A 7 5.53 6.75 -41.53
CA VAL A 7 5.29 5.55 -40.70
C VAL A 7 6.57 4.83 -40.25
N SER A 8 7.74 5.20 -40.77
CA SER A 8 9.03 4.61 -40.35
C SER A 8 9.48 5.16 -39.00
N LEU A 9 10.30 4.39 -38.28
CA LEU A 9 10.96 4.83 -37.04
C LEU A 9 11.72 6.15 -37.28
N THR A 10 11.50 7.15 -36.42
CA THR A 10 12.20 8.44 -36.47
C THR A 10 13.65 8.27 -36.04
N ALA A 11 14.56 8.02 -36.99
CA ALA A 11 15.99 7.78 -36.73
C ALA A 11 16.89 8.91 -37.25
N GLY A 12 16.35 9.86 -38.02
CA GLY A 12 17.06 11.04 -38.52
C GLY A 12 16.23 12.32 -38.48
N ILE A 13 16.91 13.47 -38.59
CA ILE A 13 16.30 14.80 -38.51
C ILE A 13 15.25 15.02 -39.61
N ASN A 14 15.44 14.39 -40.77
CA ASN A 14 14.53 14.49 -41.91
C ASN A 14 13.29 13.58 -41.78
N ASP A 15 13.22 12.74 -40.74
CA ASP A 15 12.09 11.85 -40.45
C ASP A 15 11.12 12.49 -39.43
N VAL A 16 11.48 13.66 -38.89
CA VAL A 16 10.64 14.41 -37.94
C VAL A 16 9.46 15.03 -38.68
N THR A 17 8.26 14.60 -38.34
CA THR A 17 7.01 15.07 -38.93
C THR A 17 6.10 15.68 -37.87
N VAL A 18 5.21 16.59 -38.28
CA VAL A 18 4.29 17.28 -37.34
C VAL A 18 3.21 16.33 -36.81
N SER A 19 2.85 15.30 -37.58
CA SER A 19 1.85 14.29 -37.22
C SER A 19 2.27 13.37 -36.07
N LYS A 20 3.56 13.26 -35.79
CA LYS A 20 4.09 12.43 -34.70
C LYS A 20 4.20 13.26 -33.42
N THR A 21 3.38 12.92 -32.43
CA THR A 21 3.42 13.53 -31.10
C THR A 21 4.07 12.55 -30.12
N PRO A 22 5.34 12.74 -29.75
CA PRO A 22 6.04 11.81 -28.89
C PRO A 22 5.45 11.83 -27.47
N VAL A 23 5.18 10.65 -26.92
CA VAL A 23 4.85 10.47 -25.50
C VAL A 23 6.11 9.98 -24.80
N LEU A 24 6.74 10.86 -24.01
CA LEU A 24 7.97 10.56 -23.29
C LEU A 24 7.64 9.87 -21.95
N SER A 25 7.87 8.57 -21.84
CA SER A 25 7.56 7.80 -20.63
C SER A 25 8.63 7.89 -19.54
N HIS A 26 9.92 7.98 -19.90
CA HIS A 26 11.01 7.84 -18.94
C HIS A 26 11.71 9.17 -18.58
N PRO A 27 11.87 9.52 -17.28
CA PRO A 27 12.48 10.79 -16.84
C PRO A 27 13.88 11.06 -17.35
N ASP A 28 14.71 10.02 -17.56
CA ASP A 28 16.07 10.20 -18.06
C ASP A 28 16.12 10.61 -19.54
N VAL A 29 15.15 10.16 -20.34
CA VAL A 29 15.00 10.63 -21.73
C VAL A 29 14.55 12.09 -21.73
N GLN A 30 13.56 12.45 -20.89
CA GLN A 30 13.07 13.82 -20.75
C GLN A 30 14.21 14.80 -20.38
N LYS A 31 15.09 14.43 -19.44
CA LYS A 31 16.24 15.26 -19.06
C LYS A 31 17.18 15.57 -20.24
N ILE A 32 17.41 14.60 -21.13
CA ILE A 32 18.26 14.79 -22.31
C ILE A 32 17.54 15.64 -23.35
N VAL A 33 16.24 15.40 -23.57
CA VAL A 33 15.41 16.20 -24.48
C VAL A 33 15.37 17.66 -24.04
N SER A 34 15.12 17.95 -22.76
CA SER A 34 15.07 19.33 -22.25
C SER A 34 16.42 20.07 -22.29
N LYS A 35 17.55 19.34 -22.31
CA LYS A 35 18.86 19.94 -22.58
C LYS A 35 19.00 20.29 -24.05
N LEU A 36 18.63 19.37 -24.93
CA LEU A 36 18.67 19.59 -26.38
C LEU A 36 17.71 20.70 -26.83
N GLU A 37 16.57 20.88 -26.19
CA GLU A 37 15.64 21.99 -26.46
C GLU A 37 16.27 23.36 -26.23
N LYS A 38 17.25 23.47 -25.34
CA LYS A 38 17.95 24.72 -25.04
C LYS A 38 19.12 24.98 -25.98
N ASP A 39 19.87 23.93 -26.30
CA ASP A 39 21.22 24.08 -26.89
C ASP A 39 21.32 23.57 -28.34
N ALA A 40 20.31 22.84 -28.86
CA ALA A 40 20.39 22.28 -30.21
C ALA A 40 20.27 23.35 -31.31
N TYR A 41 21.11 23.23 -32.34
CA TYR A 41 21.13 24.13 -33.50
C TYR A 41 19.96 23.94 -34.48
N ASP A 42 19.13 22.92 -34.28
CA ASP A 42 17.94 22.64 -35.07
C ASP A 42 16.83 22.13 -34.13
N SER A 43 15.67 22.78 -34.15
CA SER A 43 14.52 22.48 -33.28
C SER A 43 13.93 21.09 -33.51
N ARG A 44 14.27 20.44 -34.63
CA ARG A 44 13.87 19.05 -34.93
C ARG A 44 14.70 18.03 -34.16
N ILE A 45 15.90 18.36 -33.69
CA ILE A 45 16.77 17.43 -32.93
C ILE A 45 16.13 16.93 -31.63
N PRO A 46 15.66 17.80 -30.70
CA PRO A 46 14.98 17.33 -29.50
C PRO A 46 13.72 16.51 -29.82
N ARG A 47 12.96 16.91 -30.84
CA ARG A 47 11.79 16.17 -31.32
C ARG A 47 12.15 14.80 -31.89
N MET A 48 13.25 14.70 -32.63
CA MET A 48 13.78 13.44 -33.16
C MET A 48 14.13 12.48 -32.04
N ILE A 49 14.87 12.93 -31.02
CA ILE A 49 15.22 12.08 -29.87
C ILE A 49 13.97 11.63 -29.11
N ALA A 50 13.03 12.54 -28.86
CA ALA A 50 11.78 12.19 -28.20
C ALA A 50 10.95 11.17 -28.99
N SER A 51 10.86 11.36 -30.30
CA SER A 51 10.11 10.48 -31.21
C SER A 51 10.79 9.12 -31.34
N TYR A 52 12.12 9.07 -31.45
CA TYR A 52 12.89 7.82 -31.48
C TYR A 52 12.59 6.94 -30.26
N PHE A 53 12.72 7.49 -29.04
CA PHE A 53 12.51 6.70 -27.83
C PHE A 53 11.04 6.32 -27.60
N SER A 54 10.10 7.18 -27.99
CA SER A 54 8.66 6.87 -27.94
C SER A 54 8.31 5.73 -28.91
N GLU A 55 8.77 5.81 -30.16
CA GLU A 55 8.48 4.84 -31.21
C GLU A 55 9.22 3.52 -31.00
N ILE A 56 10.48 3.52 -30.57
CA ILE A 56 11.21 2.27 -30.31
C ILE A 56 10.59 1.53 -29.11
N SER A 57 10.10 2.26 -28.10
CA SER A 57 9.37 1.67 -26.98
C SER A 57 8.09 0.99 -27.46
N GLU A 58 7.38 1.63 -28.39
CA GLU A 58 6.17 1.09 -29.01
C GLU A 58 6.43 -0.16 -29.88
N VAL A 59 7.52 -0.14 -30.64
CA VAL A 59 8.00 -1.31 -31.41
C VAL A 59 8.25 -2.48 -30.46
N PHE A 60 9.00 -2.26 -29.37
CA PHE A 60 9.33 -3.31 -28.42
C PHE A 60 8.11 -3.75 -27.59
N ARG A 61 7.19 -2.83 -27.26
CA ARG A 61 5.90 -3.15 -26.63
C ARG A 61 5.08 -4.12 -27.47
N SER A 62 5.07 -3.92 -28.79
CA SER A 62 4.36 -4.77 -29.76
C SER A 62 5.11 -6.07 -30.02
N LEU A 63 6.45 -6.02 -30.10
CA LEU A 63 7.33 -7.18 -30.31
C LEU A 63 7.09 -8.29 -29.28
N ARG A 64 6.69 -7.94 -28.06
CA ARG A 64 6.27 -8.87 -27.00
C ARG A 64 5.30 -9.97 -27.44
N GLN A 65 4.39 -9.64 -28.36
CA GLN A 65 3.38 -10.60 -28.85
C GLN A 65 3.96 -11.65 -29.80
N HIS A 66 5.20 -11.44 -30.28
CA HIS A 66 5.88 -12.29 -31.25
C HIS A 66 7.06 -13.07 -30.65
N LEU A 67 7.40 -12.82 -29.39
CA LEU A 67 8.55 -13.43 -28.73
C LEU A 67 8.11 -14.56 -27.80
N THR A 68 8.89 -15.64 -27.77
CA THR A 68 8.76 -16.70 -26.76
C THR A 68 9.32 -16.24 -25.41
N SER A 69 8.87 -16.85 -24.32
CA SER A 69 9.49 -16.65 -22.99
C SER A 69 11.00 -16.88 -23.07
N GLU A 70 11.77 -16.02 -22.39
CA GLU A 70 13.23 -16.06 -22.33
C GLU A 70 13.93 -15.80 -23.68
N ALA A 71 13.21 -15.28 -24.69
CA ALA A 71 13.83 -14.96 -25.97
C ALA A 71 14.97 -13.96 -25.79
N THR A 72 16.12 -14.26 -26.41
CA THR A 72 17.25 -13.33 -26.46
C THR A 72 17.03 -12.32 -27.59
N ILE A 73 17.16 -11.03 -27.27
CA ILE A 73 17.16 -9.94 -28.23
C ILE A 73 18.51 -9.26 -28.15
N ALA A 74 19.24 -9.25 -29.27
CA ALA A 74 20.48 -8.53 -29.40
C ALA A 74 20.24 -7.25 -30.21
N ILE A 75 20.57 -6.10 -29.64
CA ILE A 75 20.40 -4.79 -30.26
C ILE A 75 21.79 -4.17 -30.45
N ASP A 76 22.21 -4.00 -31.69
CA ASP A 76 23.37 -3.20 -32.03
C ASP A 76 22.97 -1.72 -32.12
N ILE A 77 23.49 -0.90 -31.21
CA ILE A 77 23.11 0.51 -31.12
C ILE A 77 24.31 1.41 -30.80
N GLY A 78 24.28 2.64 -31.31
CA GLY A 78 25.36 3.61 -31.11
C GLY A 78 24.91 4.90 -30.47
N ASP A 79 25.73 5.41 -29.56
CA ASP A 79 25.54 6.72 -28.92
C ASP A 79 25.58 7.85 -29.92
N SER A 80 24.82 8.91 -29.65
CA SER A 80 24.78 10.10 -30.50
C SER A 80 25.29 11.33 -29.77
N CYS A 81 25.66 12.37 -30.52
CA CYS A 81 26.01 13.67 -29.97
C CYS A 81 25.41 14.78 -30.84
N TYR A 82 24.74 15.73 -30.20
CA TYR A 82 24.15 16.91 -30.86
C TYR A 82 24.46 18.14 -30.02
N ALA A 83 24.97 19.21 -30.65
CA ALA A 83 25.35 20.45 -29.96
C ALA A 83 26.28 20.24 -28.74
N GLY A 84 27.20 19.28 -28.81
CA GLY A 84 28.09 18.93 -27.70
C GLY A 84 27.42 18.16 -26.56
N ILE A 85 26.12 17.84 -26.66
CA ILE A 85 25.38 17.02 -25.70
C ILE A 85 25.47 15.55 -26.13
N HIS A 86 25.98 14.70 -25.23
CA HIS A 86 26.01 13.26 -25.40
C HIS A 86 24.62 12.65 -25.15
N VAL A 87 24.17 11.81 -26.08
CA VAL A 87 22.96 10.99 -25.95
C VAL A 87 23.42 9.54 -25.80
N PRO A 88 23.46 9.00 -24.56
CA PRO A 88 23.85 7.61 -24.29
C PRO A 88 22.69 6.69 -24.66
N VAL A 89 22.57 6.35 -25.94
CA VAL A 89 21.40 5.67 -26.49
C VAL A 89 21.26 4.28 -25.89
N ASP A 90 22.39 3.62 -25.63
CA ASP A 90 22.42 2.30 -25.04
C ASP A 90 21.72 2.27 -23.67
N ARG A 91 22.16 3.12 -22.73
CA ARG A 91 21.60 3.23 -21.39
C ARG A 91 20.14 3.67 -21.41
N LEU A 92 19.80 4.65 -22.25
CA LEU A 92 18.44 5.16 -22.35
C LEU A 92 17.48 4.11 -22.91
N LEU A 93 17.93 3.30 -23.88
CA LEU A 93 17.14 2.21 -24.40
C LEU A 93 16.93 1.12 -23.35
N SER A 94 17.98 0.75 -22.61
CA SER A 94 17.86 -0.24 -21.52
C SER A 94 16.81 0.12 -20.48
N VAL A 95 16.77 1.37 -20.02
CA VAL A 95 15.75 1.80 -19.03
C VAL A 95 14.35 1.83 -19.62
N CYS A 96 14.18 2.23 -20.89
CA CYS A 96 12.88 2.22 -21.55
C CYS A 96 12.36 0.79 -21.76
N LEU A 97 13.22 -0.17 -22.11
CA LEU A 97 12.81 -1.54 -22.40
C LEU A 97 12.51 -2.37 -21.14
N GLN A 98 13.06 -2.00 -19.98
CA GLN A 98 12.73 -2.64 -18.70
C GLN A 98 11.24 -2.59 -18.37
N GLU A 99 10.57 -1.48 -18.68
CA GLU A 99 9.11 -1.31 -18.46
C GLU A 99 8.26 -2.32 -19.24
N TYR A 100 8.82 -2.94 -20.29
CA TYR A 100 8.15 -3.91 -21.15
C TYR A 100 8.59 -5.36 -20.90
N GLY A 101 9.39 -5.62 -19.87
CA GLY A 101 9.83 -6.98 -19.49
C GLY A 101 11.07 -7.47 -20.24
N PHE A 102 11.86 -6.56 -20.81
CA PHE A 102 13.18 -6.86 -21.37
C PHE A 102 14.24 -6.58 -20.31
N VAL A 103 14.96 -7.61 -19.89
CA VAL A 103 16.02 -7.52 -18.89
C VAL A 103 17.36 -7.57 -19.60
N GLU A 104 18.17 -6.53 -19.43
CA GLU A 104 19.55 -6.51 -19.96
C GLU A 104 20.39 -7.58 -19.25
N GLU A 105 20.97 -8.49 -20.02
CA GLU A 105 21.85 -9.55 -19.53
C GLU A 105 23.32 -9.24 -19.74
N ASP A 106 23.64 -8.58 -20.86
CA ASP A 106 25.00 -8.23 -21.24
C ASP A 106 25.02 -6.96 -22.11
N SER A 107 26.16 -6.28 -22.10
CA SER A 107 26.41 -5.08 -22.90
C SER A 107 27.87 -5.05 -23.32
N VAL A 108 28.10 -5.30 -24.61
CA VAL A 108 29.45 -5.39 -25.17
C VAL A 108 29.73 -4.15 -26.01
N THR A 109 30.76 -3.39 -25.67
CA THR A 109 31.23 -2.29 -26.53
C THR A 109 31.89 -2.87 -27.77
N LEU A 110 31.27 -2.69 -28.93
CA LEU A 110 31.76 -3.19 -30.22
C LEU A 110 32.87 -2.31 -30.80
N ARG A 111 32.72 -0.98 -30.70
CA ARG A 111 33.73 -0.02 -31.16
C ARG A 111 33.55 1.35 -30.51
N GLN A 112 34.65 2.10 -30.43
CA GLN A 112 34.64 3.53 -30.13
C GLN A 112 34.75 4.35 -31.42
N ARG A 113 34.06 5.50 -31.47
CA ARG A 113 34.08 6.46 -32.58
C ARG A 113 34.19 7.88 -32.06
N LYS A 114 34.56 8.83 -32.91
CA LYS A 114 34.54 10.26 -32.57
C LYS A 114 33.43 10.96 -33.35
N SER A 115 32.68 11.83 -32.69
CA SER A 115 31.76 12.75 -33.36
C SER A 115 32.54 13.78 -34.19
N ARG A 116 31.85 14.53 -35.05
CA ARG A 116 32.46 15.65 -35.80
C ARG A 116 33.09 16.70 -34.88
N GLY A 117 32.56 16.86 -33.67
CA GLY A 117 33.11 17.76 -32.63
C GLY A 117 34.14 17.11 -31.71
N GLY A 118 34.67 15.93 -32.06
CA GLY A 118 35.71 15.25 -31.30
C GLY A 118 35.25 14.45 -30.08
N MET A 119 33.94 14.47 -29.76
CA MET A 119 33.38 13.71 -28.62
C MET A 119 33.50 12.21 -28.86
N LEU A 120 34.00 11.47 -27.87
CA LEU A 120 34.04 10.02 -27.93
C LEU A 120 32.62 9.45 -27.79
N LEU A 121 32.25 8.57 -28.71
CA LEU A 121 30.99 7.84 -28.74
C LEU A 121 31.29 6.35 -28.81
N LYS A 122 30.38 5.53 -28.32
CA LYS A 122 30.49 4.07 -28.41
C LYS A 122 29.33 3.47 -29.19
N GLN A 123 29.61 2.32 -29.79
CA GLN A 123 28.60 1.41 -30.31
C GLN A 123 28.65 0.15 -29.45
N SER A 124 27.48 -0.28 -29.00
CA SER A 124 27.29 -1.36 -28.05
C SER A 124 26.34 -2.40 -28.63
N LEU A 125 26.65 -3.68 -28.43
CA LEU A 125 25.69 -4.77 -28.56
C LEU A 125 25.03 -4.97 -27.20
N LEU A 126 23.76 -4.62 -27.10
CA LEU A 126 22.95 -4.89 -25.92
C LEU A 126 22.27 -6.24 -26.06
N VAL A 127 22.42 -7.11 -25.08
CA VAL A 127 21.76 -8.41 -25.04
C VAL A 127 20.69 -8.37 -23.98
N PHE A 128 19.44 -8.46 -24.40
CA PHE A 128 18.27 -8.54 -23.52
C PHE A 128 17.71 -9.95 -23.52
N ARG A 129 17.15 -10.34 -22.38
CA ARG A 129 16.22 -11.46 -22.28
C ARG A 129 14.81 -10.94 -22.10
N TYR A 130 13.91 -11.37 -22.98
CA TYR A 130 12.49 -11.08 -22.86
C TYR A 130 11.82 -12.07 -21.92
N ALA A 131 11.41 -11.59 -20.75
CA ALA A 131 10.66 -12.38 -19.78
C ALA A 131 9.16 -12.14 -20.01
N THR A 132 8.47 -13.10 -20.62
CA THR A 132 6.99 -13.06 -20.63
C THR A 132 6.48 -13.37 -19.23
N ASN A 133 5.68 -12.49 -18.63
CA ASN A 133 4.81 -12.84 -17.49
C ASN A 133 3.70 -13.86 -17.86
N LYS A 134 3.84 -14.62 -18.96
CA LYS A 134 2.83 -15.53 -19.54
C LYS A 134 3.26 -16.99 -19.70
N SER A 135 4.42 -17.42 -19.21
CA SER A 135 4.79 -18.85 -19.18
C SER A 135 4.41 -19.52 -17.85
N ARG A 136 3.10 -19.78 -17.68
CA ARG A 136 2.65 -20.95 -16.90
C ARG A 136 3.04 -22.20 -17.72
N GLY A 137 4.15 -22.85 -17.37
CA GLY A 137 4.51 -24.14 -17.96
C GLY A 137 5.99 -24.48 -17.86
N THR A 138 6.36 -25.15 -16.77
CA THR A 138 7.66 -25.84 -16.54
C THR A 138 8.93 -24.99 -16.61
N ALA A 139 8.93 -23.82 -15.98
CA ALA A 139 10.14 -23.44 -15.26
C ALA A 139 10.38 -24.54 -14.21
N LYS A 140 11.60 -25.10 -14.16
CA LYS A 140 12.12 -25.58 -12.88
C LYS A 140 11.80 -24.48 -11.90
N LYS A 141 10.91 -24.74 -10.93
CA LYS A 141 10.57 -23.82 -9.85
C LYS A 141 11.89 -23.18 -9.39
N ARG A 142 12.14 -21.92 -9.77
CA ARG A 142 12.76 -21.02 -8.81
C ARG A 142 11.69 -20.93 -7.75
N THR A 143 11.72 -21.87 -6.81
CA THR A 143 11.30 -21.57 -5.46
C THR A 143 11.96 -20.24 -5.18
N ALA A 144 11.17 -19.17 -5.14
CA ALA A 144 11.61 -17.94 -4.51
C ALA A 144 12.08 -18.42 -3.14
N ASN A 145 13.39 -18.57 -2.98
CA ASN A 145 13.94 -19.04 -1.74
C ASN A 145 13.82 -17.83 -0.83
N TRP A 146 12.65 -17.69 -0.22
CA TRP A 146 12.32 -16.59 0.67
C TRP A 146 13.42 -16.43 1.73
N ARG A 147 14.20 -17.49 2.04
CA ARG A 147 15.38 -17.43 2.92
C ARG A 147 16.45 -16.49 2.39
N VAL A 148 16.76 -16.51 1.09
CA VAL A 148 17.74 -15.59 0.47
C VAL A 148 17.23 -14.16 0.53
N GLY A 149 15.94 -13.95 0.21
CA GLY A 149 15.30 -12.64 0.34
C GLY A 149 15.29 -12.15 1.80
N TRP A 150 15.03 -13.05 2.74
CA TRP A 150 15.00 -12.78 4.17
C TRP A 150 16.39 -12.45 4.73
N ASP A 151 17.43 -13.18 4.34
CA ASP A 151 18.81 -12.86 4.69
C ASP A 151 19.25 -11.52 4.09
N SER A 152 18.78 -11.18 2.88
CA SER A 152 18.97 -9.85 2.31
C SER A 152 18.24 -8.77 3.12
N PHE A 153 16.99 -9.01 3.51
CA PHE A 153 16.21 -8.08 4.33
C PHE A 153 16.89 -7.79 5.67
N LYS A 154 17.29 -8.83 6.41
CA LYS A 154 18.00 -8.71 7.70
C LYS A 154 19.30 -7.92 7.59
N ARG A 155 20.10 -8.18 6.54
CA ARG A 155 21.37 -7.49 6.32
C ARG A 155 21.21 -6.04 5.87
N ASN A 156 20.21 -5.78 5.03
CA ASN A 156 20.11 -4.50 4.33
C ASN A 156 19.12 -3.52 4.95
N LEU A 157 18.18 -3.99 5.78
CA LEU A 157 17.11 -3.20 6.39
C LEU A 157 16.50 -2.19 5.40
N PRO A 158 15.99 -2.65 4.25
CA PRO A 158 15.64 -1.76 3.15
C PRO A 158 14.52 -0.77 3.51
N HIS A 159 13.64 -1.10 4.47
CA HIS A 159 12.60 -0.21 5.00
C HIS A 159 13.14 1.00 5.78
N GLN A 160 14.41 0.98 6.18
CA GLN A 160 15.12 2.09 6.82
C GLN A 160 15.92 2.95 5.82
N LYS A 161 15.93 2.59 4.53
CA LYS A 161 16.69 3.31 3.50
C LYS A 161 15.78 4.17 2.62
N THR A 162 16.30 5.21 2.00
CA THR A 162 15.55 6.03 1.04
C THR A 162 15.17 5.19 -0.19
N PRO A 163 13.93 5.29 -0.71
CA PRO A 163 12.83 6.17 -0.28
C PRO A 163 11.95 5.65 0.87
N PHE A 164 12.09 4.38 1.24
CA PHE A 164 11.25 3.65 2.21
C PHE A 164 11.33 4.17 3.66
N ILE A 165 12.39 4.91 4.02
CA ILE A 165 12.54 5.51 5.35
C ILE A 165 11.42 6.52 5.64
N LYS A 166 10.87 7.21 4.62
CA LYS A 166 9.86 8.25 4.80
C LYS A 166 8.65 7.69 5.55
N ARG A 167 8.17 8.46 6.53
CA ARG A 167 7.02 8.07 7.37
C ARG A 167 5.73 7.88 6.56
N ASN A 168 5.57 8.62 5.47
CA ASN A 168 4.42 8.56 4.56
C ASN A 168 4.76 7.85 3.22
N TRP A 169 5.80 7.01 3.19
CA TRP A 169 6.09 6.21 2.01
C TRP A 169 4.94 5.22 1.71
N GLY A 170 4.70 4.97 0.42
CA GLY A 170 3.65 4.09 -0.10
C GLY A 170 2.46 4.86 -0.69
N HIS A 171 1.49 4.12 -1.22
CA HIS A 171 0.28 4.66 -1.84
C HIS A 171 -0.55 5.53 -0.86
N VAL A 172 -1.18 6.61 -1.34
CA VAL A 172 -1.94 7.59 -0.54
C VAL A 172 -3.02 6.94 0.36
N ARG A 173 -3.61 5.82 -0.10
CA ARG A 173 -4.61 5.04 0.65
C ARG A 173 -4.10 4.49 1.99
N HIS A 174 -2.79 4.40 2.23
CA HIS A 174 -2.26 4.12 3.59
C HIS A 174 -2.66 5.18 4.63
N SER A 175 -2.98 6.38 4.15
CA SER A 175 -3.50 7.52 4.90
C SER A 175 -5.01 7.75 4.70
N LEU A 176 -5.75 6.74 4.23
CA LEU A 176 -7.22 6.79 4.09
C LEU A 176 -7.87 7.14 5.44
N CYS A 177 -7.48 6.44 6.50
CA CYS A 177 -7.86 6.81 7.86
C CYS A 177 -6.63 6.78 8.78
N SER A 178 -6.50 7.82 9.60
CA SER A 178 -5.60 7.84 10.75
C SER A 178 -5.98 6.72 11.72
N TYR A 179 -5.00 5.94 12.16
CA TYR A 179 -5.21 4.84 13.09
C TYR A 179 -3.89 4.60 13.84
N PRO A 180 -3.89 4.50 15.18
CA PRO A 180 -2.70 4.23 15.98
C PRO A 180 -2.26 2.76 15.88
N GLY A 181 -0.97 2.48 16.05
CA GLY A 181 -0.45 1.10 16.08
C GLY A 181 -0.41 0.37 14.74
N LYS A 182 -0.43 1.09 13.60
CA LYS A 182 -0.29 0.50 12.26
C LYS A 182 1.15 0.06 11.98
N LEU A 183 1.31 -1.07 11.30
CA LEU A 183 2.58 -1.43 10.68
C LEU A 183 2.96 -0.39 9.60
N LYS A 184 4.25 -0.06 9.49
CA LYS A 184 4.77 0.84 8.45
C LYS A 184 4.59 0.17 7.07
N PRO A 185 4.03 0.88 6.06
CA PRO A 185 3.85 0.33 4.71
C PRO A 185 5.14 -0.26 4.12
N ALA A 186 6.28 0.39 4.31
CA ALA A 186 7.58 -0.09 3.84
C ALA A 186 7.96 -1.47 4.40
N ILE A 187 7.63 -1.76 5.66
CA ILE A 187 7.90 -3.09 6.24
C ILE A 187 6.98 -4.11 5.58
N ALA A 188 5.67 -3.83 5.53
CA ALA A 188 4.69 -4.69 4.86
C ALA A 188 5.08 -4.99 3.40
N HIS A 189 5.48 -3.97 2.65
CA HIS A 189 5.98 -4.06 1.27
C HIS A 189 7.10 -5.10 1.15
N HIS A 190 8.17 -4.94 1.92
CA HIS A 190 9.32 -5.83 1.84
C HIS A 190 9.02 -7.24 2.34
N LEU A 191 8.18 -7.41 3.37
CA LEU A 191 7.76 -8.73 3.82
C LEU A 191 6.93 -9.43 2.74
N VAL A 192 5.97 -8.74 2.12
CA VAL A 192 5.17 -9.27 1.01
C VAL A 192 6.06 -9.66 -0.17
N GLN A 193 7.02 -8.81 -0.56
CA GLN A 193 7.96 -9.10 -1.64
C GLN A 193 8.90 -10.28 -1.32
N THR A 194 9.24 -10.48 -0.05
CA THR A 194 10.17 -11.54 0.38
C THR A 194 9.50 -12.90 0.50
N PHE A 195 8.29 -12.94 1.04
CA PHE A 195 7.64 -14.18 1.50
C PHE A 195 6.46 -14.64 0.66
N VAL A 196 5.93 -13.78 -0.21
CA VAL A 196 4.82 -14.13 -1.11
C VAL A 196 5.37 -14.22 -2.53
N PRO A 197 5.30 -15.39 -3.18
CA PRO A 197 5.68 -15.50 -4.59
C PRO A 197 4.71 -14.72 -5.49
N GLU A 198 5.06 -14.55 -6.76
CA GLU A 198 4.14 -14.08 -7.80
C GLU A 198 2.88 -14.95 -7.84
N ASP A 199 1.72 -14.31 -8.03
CA ASP A 199 0.38 -14.92 -7.91
C ASP A 199 0.14 -15.66 -6.57
N GLY A 200 0.96 -15.39 -5.55
CA GLY A 200 0.90 -16.07 -4.26
C GLY A 200 -0.27 -15.63 -3.38
N ARG A 201 -0.60 -16.47 -2.39
CA ARG A 201 -1.69 -16.24 -1.43
C ARG A 201 -1.13 -15.88 -0.06
N VAL A 202 -1.58 -14.76 0.49
CA VAL A 202 -1.17 -14.26 1.81
C VAL A 202 -2.37 -13.95 2.70
N LEU A 203 -2.24 -14.31 3.97
CA LEU A 203 -3.22 -13.98 5.00
C LEU A 203 -2.59 -13.12 6.10
N ASP A 204 -3.29 -12.08 6.52
CA ASP A 204 -3.03 -11.35 7.76
C ASP A 204 -4.18 -11.62 8.77
N PRO A 205 -4.00 -12.53 9.75
CA PRO A 205 -5.03 -12.80 10.76
C PRO A 205 -5.30 -11.63 11.72
N PHE A 206 -4.47 -10.58 11.71
CA PHE A 206 -4.67 -9.38 12.52
C PHE A 206 -4.56 -8.14 11.63
N ALA A 207 -5.41 -8.09 10.61
CA ALA A 207 -5.29 -7.14 9.51
C ALA A 207 -5.29 -5.68 9.98
N GLY A 208 -5.97 -5.36 11.08
CA GLY A 208 -6.13 -3.99 11.54
C GLY A 208 -6.79 -3.18 10.45
N VAL A 209 -6.09 -2.13 9.99
CA VAL A 209 -6.55 -1.32 8.84
C VAL A 209 -5.97 -1.78 7.50
N GLY A 210 -5.53 -3.02 7.40
CA GLY A 210 -5.18 -3.70 6.15
C GLY A 210 -3.84 -3.31 5.53
N THR A 211 -2.81 -2.94 6.30
CA THR A 211 -1.51 -2.54 5.71
C THR A 211 -0.87 -3.67 4.89
N ILE A 212 -0.80 -4.89 5.45
CA ILE A 212 -0.20 -6.05 4.76
C ILE A 212 -1.07 -6.51 3.60
N PRO A 213 -2.39 -6.74 3.77
CA PRO A 213 -3.27 -7.08 2.65
C PRO A 213 -3.24 -6.04 1.52
N PHE A 214 -3.13 -4.75 1.84
CA PHE A 214 -3.08 -3.71 0.81
C PHE A 214 -1.76 -3.71 0.04
N GLU A 215 -0.61 -3.86 0.70
CA GLU A 215 0.68 -4.03 -0.02
C GLU A 215 0.72 -5.30 -0.87
N ALA A 216 0.06 -6.37 -0.44
CA ALA A 216 -0.12 -7.58 -1.25
C ALA A 216 -1.01 -7.33 -2.48
N ALA A 217 -2.15 -6.65 -2.31
CA ALA A 217 -3.04 -6.28 -3.41
C ALA A 217 -2.34 -5.35 -4.42
N LEU A 218 -1.59 -4.35 -3.95
CA LEU A 218 -0.76 -3.47 -4.78
C LEU A 218 0.29 -4.25 -5.58
N ALA A 219 0.83 -5.33 -5.03
CA ALA A 219 1.79 -6.21 -5.69
C ALA A 219 1.13 -7.35 -6.51
N GLY A 220 -0.18 -7.29 -6.77
CA GLY A 220 -0.90 -8.27 -7.58
C GLY A 220 -1.06 -9.65 -6.95
N LYS A 221 -0.97 -9.74 -5.61
CA LYS A 221 -1.05 -11.00 -4.86
C LYS A 221 -2.44 -11.22 -4.28
N HIS A 222 -2.84 -12.48 -4.11
CA HIS A 222 -4.11 -12.82 -3.47
C HIS A 222 -4.04 -12.52 -1.97
N ALA A 223 -4.67 -11.42 -1.57
CA ALA A 223 -4.59 -10.88 -0.22
C ALA A 223 -5.86 -11.17 0.59
N TYR A 224 -5.66 -11.75 1.77
CA TYR A 224 -6.72 -12.03 2.74
C TYR A 224 -6.39 -11.40 4.09
N GLY A 225 -7.43 -11.01 4.85
CA GLY A 225 -7.23 -10.53 6.22
C GLY A 225 -8.43 -10.77 7.13
N PHE A 226 -8.19 -10.91 8.42
CA PHE A 226 -9.25 -10.99 9.44
C PHE A 226 -9.20 -9.77 10.34
N GLU A 227 -10.38 -9.25 10.70
CA GLU A 227 -10.48 -8.12 11.61
C GLU A 227 -11.79 -8.18 12.42
N ILE A 228 -11.72 -7.96 13.73
CA ILE A 228 -12.86 -8.03 14.66
C ILE A 228 -13.42 -6.63 15.00
N SER A 229 -12.65 -5.57 14.79
CA SER A 229 -13.05 -4.18 14.97
C SER A 229 -13.84 -3.70 13.75
N PRO A 230 -15.11 -3.28 13.90
CA PRO A 230 -15.92 -2.85 12.75
C PRO A 230 -15.32 -1.63 12.05
N ALA A 231 -14.70 -0.71 12.81
CA ALA A 231 -14.03 0.44 12.24
C ALA A 231 -12.79 0.05 11.43
N ALA A 232 -11.95 -0.86 11.95
CA ALA A 232 -10.73 -1.26 11.27
C ALA A 232 -11.03 -2.14 10.05
N PHE A 233 -12.03 -3.03 10.15
CA PHE A 233 -12.55 -3.84 9.06
C PHE A 233 -12.96 -2.98 7.86
N ALA A 234 -13.72 -1.91 8.09
CA ALA A 234 -14.16 -1.04 7.01
C ALA A 234 -12.98 -0.32 6.33
N ILE A 235 -12.03 0.19 7.12
CA ILE A 235 -10.82 0.84 6.60
C ILE A 235 -9.97 -0.15 5.81
N ALA A 236 -9.81 -1.39 6.27
CA ALA A 236 -9.05 -2.41 5.59
C ALA A 236 -9.71 -2.80 4.26
N SER A 237 -11.02 -3.05 4.27
CA SER A 237 -11.82 -3.39 3.08
C SER A 237 -11.75 -2.31 2.02
N ALA A 238 -11.92 -1.05 2.42
CA ALA A 238 -11.80 0.12 1.54
C ALA A 238 -10.44 0.23 0.83
N LYS A 239 -9.34 -0.22 1.47
CA LYS A 239 -8.02 -0.16 0.85
C LYS A 239 -7.80 -1.29 -0.16
N VAL A 240 -8.23 -2.50 0.18
CA VAL A 240 -7.96 -3.69 -0.64
C VAL A 240 -8.94 -3.86 -1.80
N GLN A 241 -10.01 -3.08 -1.85
CA GLN A 241 -10.96 -3.05 -2.96
C GLN A 241 -10.66 -1.89 -3.93
N ALA A 242 -11.36 -1.87 -5.07
CA ALA A 242 -11.19 -0.88 -6.13
C ALA A 242 -12.49 -0.05 -6.32
N PRO A 243 -12.80 0.88 -5.40
CA PRO A 243 -13.97 1.73 -5.53
C PRO A 243 -13.83 2.72 -6.70
N THR A 244 -14.96 3.07 -7.30
CA THR A 244 -15.03 4.10 -8.34
C THR A 244 -15.38 5.47 -7.75
N GLU A 245 -14.93 6.54 -8.39
CA GLU A 245 -15.29 7.91 -7.98
C GLU A 245 -16.80 8.14 -8.08
N LEU A 246 -17.41 7.77 -9.21
CA LEU A 246 -18.84 7.91 -9.43
C LEU A 246 -19.66 7.15 -8.38
N GLY A 247 -19.31 5.90 -8.11
CA GLY A 247 -20.04 5.11 -7.11
C GLY A 247 -19.87 5.65 -5.69
N CYS A 248 -18.68 6.16 -5.33
CA CYS A 248 -18.50 6.88 -4.07
C CYS A 248 -19.39 8.13 -3.97
N LEU A 249 -19.51 8.90 -5.06
CA LEU A 249 -20.37 10.09 -5.09
C LEU A 249 -21.86 9.72 -4.94
N THR A 250 -22.31 8.64 -5.56
CA THR A 250 -23.68 8.12 -5.39
C THR A 250 -23.96 7.75 -3.93
N VAL A 251 -23.03 7.08 -3.24
CA VAL A 251 -23.18 6.78 -1.81
C VAL A 251 -23.21 8.06 -0.96
N ILE A 252 -22.43 9.07 -1.31
CA ILE A 252 -22.47 10.35 -0.59
C ILE A 252 -23.83 11.04 -0.78
N GLU A 253 -24.39 11.03 -1.98
CA GLU A 253 -25.72 11.59 -2.25
C GLU A 253 -26.82 10.87 -1.44
N THR A 254 -26.76 9.54 -1.30
CA THR A 254 -27.76 8.82 -0.49
C THR A 254 -27.64 9.17 0.99
N VAL A 255 -26.41 9.34 1.51
CA VAL A 255 -26.18 9.81 2.88
C VAL A 255 -26.69 11.24 3.06
N GLU A 256 -26.42 12.14 2.11
CA GLU A 256 -26.88 13.53 2.13
C GLU A 256 -28.42 13.61 2.12
N ASN A 257 -29.07 12.88 1.23
CA ASN A 257 -30.52 12.79 1.18
C ASN A 257 -31.10 12.27 2.50
N PHE A 258 -30.48 11.27 3.12
CA PHE A 258 -30.91 10.78 4.42
C PHE A 258 -30.80 11.85 5.52
N ILE A 259 -29.70 12.60 5.54
CA ILE A 259 -29.50 13.71 6.49
C ILE A 259 -30.55 14.81 6.29
N ASN A 260 -30.88 15.14 5.05
CA ASN A 260 -31.85 16.20 4.71
C ASN A 260 -33.31 15.81 5.01
N CYS A 261 -33.66 14.54 4.84
CA CYS A 261 -35.02 14.05 5.01
C CYS A 261 -35.36 13.60 6.44
N HIS A 262 -34.43 13.67 7.40
CA HIS A 262 -34.67 13.18 8.75
C HIS A 262 -34.23 14.15 9.85
N SER A 263 -34.81 13.97 11.04
CA SER A 263 -34.42 14.63 12.28
C SER A 263 -33.70 13.69 13.26
N VAL A 264 -32.89 14.29 14.13
CA VAL A 264 -32.26 13.61 15.27
C VAL A 264 -33.33 13.24 16.28
N ARG A 265 -33.24 12.03 16.83
CA ARG A 265 -34.16 11.52 17.87
C ARG A 265 -33.59 11.86 19.24
N ASP A 266 -34.47 12.06 20.23
CA ASP A 266 -34.07 12.38 21.62
C ASP A 266 -33.06 11.38 22.20
N LYS A 267 -33.20 10.09 21.85
CA LYS A 267 -32.26 9.05 22.28
C LYS A 267 -30.84 9.25 21.73
N GLU A 268 -30.70 9.76 20.51
CA GLU A 268 -29.42 9.98 19.83
C GLU A 268 -28.72 11.21 20.44
N ASP A 269 -29.49 12.27 20.69
CA ASP A 269 -29.00 13.47 21.38
C ASP A 269 -28.58 13.16 22.84
N THR A 270 -29.40 12.38 23.55
CA THR A 270 -29.10 11.93 24.91
C THR A 270 -27.82 11.09 24.94
N GLU A 271 -27.66 10.13 24.01
CA GLU A 271 -26.43 9.33 23.91
C GLU A 271 -25.21 10.23 23.66
N ALA A 272 -25.32 11.21 22.75
CA ALA A 272 -24.21 12.12 22.43
C ALA A 272 -23.75 12.97 23.63
N ASN A 273 -24.68 13.30 24.53
CA ASN A 273 -24.43 14.07 25.75
C ASN A 273 -23.97 13.24 26.96
N GLN A 274 -23.97 11.91 26.85
CA GLN A 274 -23.61 11.01 27.94
C GLN A 274 -22.40 10.12 27.64
N LEU A 275 -22.26 9.65 26.39
CA LEU A 275 -21.19 8.73 26.00
C LEU A 275 -19.92 9.51 25.65
N GLY A 276 -18.81 9.09 26.26
CA GLY A 276 -17.49 9.65 26.00
C GLY A 276 -16.40 8.90 26.74
N PHE A 277 -15.18 8.90 26.19
CA PHE A 277 -13.98 8.45 26.90
C PHE A 277 -13.13 9.65 27.33
N ASN A 278 -12.78 10.52 26.38
CA ASN A 278 -11.96 11.71 26.60
C ASN A 278 -12.78 12.98 26.33
N GLY A 279 -14.00 13.04 26.86
CA GLY A 279 -15.01 14.03 26.51
C GLY A 279 -16.22 13.36 25.85
N LYS A 280 -17.39 13.99 26.01
CA LYS A 280 -18.66 13.53 25.43
C LYS A 280 -18.68 13.79 23.94
N ILE A 281 -19.42 12.98 23.17
CA ILE A 281 -19.54 13.15 21.71
C ILE A 281 -19.97 14.58 21.34
N ALA A 282 -20.97 15.13 22.05
CA ALA A 282 -21.48 16.48 21.80
C ALA A 282 -20.40 17.57 21.97
N GLU A 283 -19.36 17.33 22.79
CA GLU A 283 -18.26 18.28 22.95
C GLU A 283 -17.34 18.35 21.72
N TYR A 284 -17.42 17.42 20.76
CA TYR A 284 -16.57 17.39 19.55
C TYR A 284 -17.10 18.24 18.40
N TYR A 285 -18.38 18.58 18.42
CA TYR A 285 -19.07 19.09 17.25
C TYR A 285 -19.92 20.31 17.56
N GLU A 286 -19.92 21.28 16.66
CA GLU A 286 -20.91 22.35 16.57
C GLU A 286 -22.30 21.74 16.36
N PRO A 287 -23.40 22.34 16.89
CA PRO A 287 -24.73 21.72 16.89
C PRO A 287 -25.24 21.20 15.53
N GLN A 288 -25.09 21.96 14.44
CA GLN A 288 -25.51 21.51 13.11
C GLN A 288 -24.62 20.37 12.60
N THR A 289 -23.30 20.46 12.83
CA THR A 289 -22.35 19.38 12.50
C THR A 289 -22.66 18.10 13.29
N LEU A 290 -23.02 18.23 14.58
CA LEU A 290 -23.43 17.12 15.44
C LEU A 290 -24.67 16.42 14.87
N LYS A 291 -25.68 17.19 14.45
CA LYS A 291 -26.89 16.67 13.80
C LYS A 291 -26.54 15.80 12.60
N GLU A 292 -25.67 16.30 11.71
CA GLU A 292 -25.22 15.58 10.52
C GLU A 292 -24.48 14.28 10.89
N VAL A 293 -23.59 14.31 11.88
CA VAL A 293 -22.86 13.12 12.37
C VAL A 293 -23.81 12.07 12.94
N LEU A 294 -24.80 12.46 13.74
CA LEU A 294 -25.78 11.53 14.33
C LEU A 294 -26.66 10.87 13.25
N LEU A 295 -27.10 11.65 12.26
CA LEU A 295 -27.88 11.16 11.14
C LEU A 295 -27.07 10.24 10.21
N ALA A 296 -25.82 10.59 9.91
CA ALA A 296 -24.91 9.74 9.15
C ALA A 296 -24.61 8.43 9.88
N ARG A 297 -24.41 8.47 11.21
CA ARG A 297 -24.27 7.25 12.02
C ARG A 297 -25.51 6.38 11.91
N ARG A 298 -26.71 6.96 12.03
CA ARG A 298 -27.97 6.20 11.88
C ARG A 298 -28.08 5.57 10.50
N TYR A 299 -27.73 6.30 9.43
CA TYR A 299 -27.71 5.76 8.07
C TYR A 299 -26.87 4.49 7.98
N PHE A 300 -25.61 4.54 8.42
CA PHE A 300 -24.72 3.37 8.34
C PHE A 300 -25.04 2.25 9.34
N GLN A 301 -25.84 2.52 10.37
CA GLN A 301 -26.42 1.46 11.22
C GLN A 301 -27.58 0.73 10.53
N MET A 302 -28.37 1.44 9.72
CA MET A 302 -29.46 0.86 8.95
C MET A 302 -28.97 0.17 7.67
N TYR A 303 -27.94 0.73 7.05
CA TYR A 303 -27.32 0.27 5.82
C TYR A 303 -25.82 0.06 6.07
N PRO A 304 -25.43 -1.04 6.74
CA PRO A 304 -24.02 -1.36 6.93
C PRO A 304 -23.27 -1.41 5.59
N PRO A 305 -22.04 -0.87 5.50
CA PRO A 305 -21.28 -0.92 4.25
C PRO A 305 -20.98 -2.35 3.79
N GLU A 306 -21.29 -2.67 2.53
CA GLU A 306 -21.02 -3.99 1.92
C GLU A 306 -20.20 -3.90 0.63
N THR A 307 -20.42 -2.84 -0.15
CA THR A 307 -19.71 -2.59 -1.42
C THR A 307 -18.40 -1.85 -1.24
N ALA A 308 -17.54 -1.85 -2.27
CA ALA A 308 -16.24 -1.16 -2.23
C ALA A 308 -16.41 0.35 -1.98
N GLU A 309 -17.37 0.96 -2.65
CA GLU A 309 -17.74 2.36 -2.55
C GLU A 309 -18.23 2.71 -1.14
N GLU A 310 -19.16 1.94 -0.59
CA GLU A 310 -19.69 2.18 0.77
C GLU A 310 -18.60 2.05 1.82
N GLN A 311 -17.74 1.04 1.72
CA GLN A 311 -16.60 0.87 2.62
C GLN A 311 -15.65 2.06 2.53
N PHE A 312 -15.38 2.56 1.33
CA PHE A 312 -14.49 3.69 1.10
C PHE A 312 -15.04 5.02 1.63
N VAL A 313 -16.33 5.28 1.40
CA VAL A 313 -17.03 6.45 1.94
C VAL A 313 -17.08 6.36 3.47
N PHE A 314 -17.46 5.21 4.02
CA PHE A 314 -17.50 5.01 5.47
C PHE A 314 -16.13 5.19 6.13
N ALA A 315 -15.07 4.57 5.57
CA ALA A 315 -13.70 4.74 6.05
C ALA A 315 -13.20 6.19 5.96
N SER A 316 -13.62 6.93 4.93
CA SER A 316 -13.35 8.36 4.79
C SER A 316 -14.06 9.19 5.85
N LEU A 317 -15.31 8.84 6.17
CA LEU A 317 -16.08 9.47 7.25
C LEU A 317 -15.40 9.24 8.61
N LEU A 318 -15.00 8.00 8.91
CA LEU A 318 -14.26 7.66 10.14
C LEU A 318 -12.97 8.48 10.33
N HIS A 319 -12.35 8.93 9.23
CA HIS A 319 -11.17 9.79 9.29
C HIS A 319 -11.49 11.22 9.71
N ILE A 320 -12.57 11.80 9.18
CA ILE A 320 -12.90 13.22 9.40
C ILE A 320 -13.59 13.49 10.75
N LEU A 321 -14.10 12.45 11.44
CA LEU A 321 -14.75 12.59 12.76
C LEU A 321 -13.91 13.36 13.78
N HIS A 322 -12.58 13.26 13.71
CA HIS A 322 -11.69 14.03 14.58
C HIS A 322 -10.30 14.22 13.98
N GLY A 323 -9.60 15.24 14.44
CA GLY A 323 -8.21 15.51 14.04
C GLY A 323 -7.77 16.93 14.37
N ASN A 324 -6.52 17.25 14.07
CA ASN A 324 -5.90 18.53 14.44
C ASN A 324 -5.78 19.52 13.27
N ARG A 325 -6.38 19.22 12.12
CA ARG A 325 -6.30 20.02 10.89
C ARG A 325 -7.70 20.38 10.37
N PRO A 326 -7.81 21.31 9.40
CA PRO A 326 -9.10 21.74 8.86
C PRO A 326 -9.96 20.65 8.22
N TYR A 327 -9.42 19.45 7.94
CA TYR A 327 -10.21 18.32 7.43
C TYR A 327 -11.16 17.72 8.48
N ALA A 328 -10.86 17.89 9.78
CA ALA A 328 -11.66 17.31 10.84
C ALA A 328 -12.97 18.08 11.03
N LEU A 329 -14.01 17.41 11.51
CA LEU A 329 -15.29 18.05 11.79
C LEU A 329 -15.21 18.94 13.04
N SER A 330 -15.70 20.16 12.89
CA SER A 330 -15.85 21.21 13.90
C SER A 330 -14.62 21.59 14.74
N ARG A 331 -14.23 20.79 15.73
CA ARG A 331 -13.21 21.15 16.74
C ARG A 331 -11.90 20.40 16.56
N ARG A 332 -10.82 20.92 17.18
CA ARG A 332 -9.48 20.32 17.07
C ARG A 332 -9.29 19.25 18.14
N SER A 333 -9.00 18.03 17.70
CA SER A 333 -8.60 16.91 18.57
C SER A 333 -7.27 16.33 18.10
N HIS A 334 -6.74 15.33 18.82
CA HIS A 334 -5.49 14.68 18.43
C HIS A 334 -5.70 13.83 17.15
N PRO A 335 -4.72 13.78 16.22
CA PRO A 335 -4.89 13.18 14.89
C PRO A 335 -5.05 11.66 14.87
N LEU A 336 -4.64 10.96 15.93
CA LEU A 336 -4.73 9.49 16.02
C LEU A 336 -5.84 9.05 16.97
N THR A 337 -5.81 9.61 18.19
CA THR A 337 -6.73 9.32 19.29
C THR A 337 -7.68 10.50 19.50
N PRO A 338 -9.00 10.31 19.66
CA PRO A 338 -9.92 11.40 19.93
C PRO A 338 -9.80 11.81 21.40
N TYR A 339 -8.82 12.67 21.71
CA TYR A 339 -8.72 13.35 23.00
C TYR A 339 -9.71 14.51 23.09
N LYS A 340 -9.88 15.06 24.29
CA LYS A 340 -10.81 16.17 24.52
C LYS A 340 -10.52 17.31 23.55
N PRO A 341 -11.51 17.74 22.76
CA PRO A 341 -11.29 18.71 21.70
C PRO A 341 -11.12 20.13 22.28
N THR A 342 -10.37 20.95 21.56
CA THR A 342 -10.12 22.36 21.88
C THR A 342 -10.51 23.26 20.71
N GLY A 343 -10.59 24.57 20.96
CA GLY A 343 -11.00 25.57 19.97
C GLY A 343 -12.52 25.77 19.89
N PRO A 344 -12.96 26.71 19.02
CA PRO A 344 -14.36 27.10 18.87
C PRO A 344 -15.22 26.02 18.20
N TYR A 345 -16.53 26.09 18.42
CA TYR A 345 -17.52 25.27 17.73
C TYR A 345 -17.76 25.83 16.33
N GLU A 346 -16.90 25.48 15.39
CA GLU A 346 -17.04 25.87 13.98
C GLU A 346 -17.99 24.91 13.27
N TYR A 347 -18.96 25.43 12.50
CA TYR A 347 -19.73 24.60 11.59
C TYR A 347 -18.83 24.10 10.47
N ARG A 348 -18.87 22.79 10.20
CA ARG A 348 -18.21 22.18 9.05
C ARG A 348 -19.10 21.09 8.50
N SER A 349 -19.63 21.31 7.29
CA SER A 349 -20.48 20.35 6.59
C SER A 349 -19.83 18.96 6.53
N LEU A 350 -20.54 17.95 7.03
CA LEU A 350 -20.12 16.56 6.96
C LEU A 350 -19.94 16.12 5.50
N ILE A 351 -20.94 16.42 4.65
CA ILE A 351 -20.93 16.04 3.24
C ILE A 351 -19.77 16.69 2.49
N GLY A 352 -19.57 18.00 2.66
CA GLY A 352 -18.45 18.68 2.00
C GLY A 352 -17.08 18.14 2.39
N GLN A 353 -16.87 17.85 3.68
CA GLN A 353 -15.60 17.28 4.16
C GLN A 353 -15.41 15.83 3.74
N LEU A 354 -16.50 15.08 3.65
CA LEU A 354 -16.52 13.70 3.19
C LEU A 354 -16.14 13.62 1.70
N GLN A 355 -16.77 14.43 0.85
CA GLN A 355 -16.43 14.55 -0.57
C GLN A 355 -14.94 14.89 -0.76
N ALA A 356 -14.45 15.93 -0.07
CA ALA A 356 -13.03 16.32 -0.14
C ALA A 356 -12.08 15.21 0.35
N LYS A 357 -12.49 14.39 1.32
CA LYS A 357 -11.68 13.25 1.78
C LYS A 357 -11.69 12.11 0.78
N VAL A 358 -12.84 11.75 0.22
CA VAL A 358 -12.96 10.70 -0.79
C VAL A 358 -12.13 11.05 -2.02
N GLN A 359 -12.25 12.27 -2.54
CA GLN A 359 -11.48 12.74 -3.69
C GLN A 359 -9.96 12.63 -3.44
N ARG A 360 -9.48 13.05 -2.25
CA ARG A 360 -8.06 12.88 -1.86
C ARG A 360 -7.63 11.43 -1.70
N GLY A 361 -8.54 10.50 -1.43
CA GLY A 361 -8.23 9.08 -1.30
C GLY A 361 -8.15 8.36 -2.64
N LEU A 362 -8.80 8.91 -3.67
CA LEU A 362 -8.88 8.38 -5.04
C LEU A 362 -7.94 9.10 -6.01
N ASN A 363 -7.17 10.10 -5.56
CA ASN A 363 -6.31 10.93 -6.41
C ASN A 363 -5.02 10.24 -6.89
N GLU A 364 -4.82 8.97 -6.55
CA GLU A 364 -3.72 8.13 -7.01
C GLU A 364 -4.34 6.85 -7.56
N ASP A 365 -4.02 6.53 -8.82
CA ASP A 365 -4.50 5.34 -9.49
C ASP A 365 -3.87 4.08 -8.90
N LEU A 366 -4.66 3.02 -8.81
CA LEU A 366 -4.14 1.69 -8.50
C LEU A 366 -3.30 1.17 -9.68
N PRO A 367 -2.22 0.42 -9.42
CA PRO A 367 -1.42 -0.18 -10.48
C PRO A 367 -2.27 -1.13 -11.34
N THR A 368 -1.92 -1.29 -12.61
CA THR A 368 -2.69 -2.14 -13.55
C THR A 368 -2.72 -3.62 -13.18
N HIS A 369 -1.75 -4.07 -12.38
CA HIS A 369 -1.68 -5.42 -11.82
C HIS A 369 -2.28 -5.50 -10.41
N PHE A 370 -2.91 -4.45 -9.91
CA PHE A 370 -3.62 -4.48 -8.62
C PHE A 370 -4.63 -5.61 -8.60
N LEU A 371 -4.56 -6.46 -7.58
CA LEU A 371 -5.50 -7.55 -7.38
C LEU A 371 -6.33 -7.29 -6.12
N PRO A 372 -7.65 -7.05 -6.24
CA PRO A 372 -8.49 -6.80 -5.07
C PRO A 372 -8.38 -7.91 -4.03
N GLY A 373 -8.20 -7.52 -2.77
CA GLY A 373 -8.15 -8.42 -1.62
C GLY A 373 -9.50 -8.58 -0.94
N LYS A 374 -9.56 -9.49 0.06
CA LYS A 374 -10.76 -9.76 0.85
C LYS A 374 -10.46 -9.73 2.34
N ILE A 375 -11.16 -8.87 3.08
CA ILE A 375 -11.13 -8.84 4.54
C ILE A 375 -12.38 -9.53 5.07
N PHE A 376 -12.25 -10.32 6.14
CA PHE A 376 -13.35 -10.96 6.83
C PHE A 376 -13.55 -10.30 8.19
N PHE A 377 -14.79 -9.94 8.48
CA PHE A 377 -15.18 -9.44 9.79
C PHE A 377 -15.30 -10.61 10.79
N GLN A 378 -14.20 -11.00 11.44
CA GLN A 378 -14.16 -12.16 12.32
C GLN A 378 -13.05 -12.11 13.37
N ASP A 379 -13.22 -12.89 14.44
CA ASP A 379 -12.17 -13.19 15.41
C ASP A 379 -11.20 -14.22 14.81
N ALA A 380 -9.91 -13.88 14.73
CA ALA A 380 -8.87 -14.76 14.19
C ALA A 380 -8.69 -16.08 14.96
N THR A 381 -9.15 -16.15 16.21
CA THR A 381 -9.14 -17.36 17.03
C THR A 381 -10.28 -18.32 16.70
N SER A 382 -11.28 -17.86 15.94
CA SER A 382 -12.38 -18.69 15.45
C SER A 382 -11.95 -19.54 14.25
N TRP A 383 -12.83 -20.45 13.81
CA TRP A 383 -12.59 -21.26 12.62
C TRP A 383 -12.51 -20.41 11.36
N TRP A 384 -11.44 -20.58 10.59
CA TRP A 384 -11.19 -19.83 9.38
C TRP A 384 -12.08 -20.30 8.22
N PRO A 385 -12.54 -19.39 7.35
CA PRO A 385 -13.32 -19.74 6.17
C PRO A 385 -12.60 -20.75 5.29
N ARG A 386 -13.35 -21.67 4.66
CA ARG A 386 -12.77 -22.74 3.83
C ARG A 386 -11.96 -22.22 2.65
N GLU A 387 -12.34 -21.05 2.11
CA GLU A 387 -11.63 -20.37 1.02
C GLU A 387 -10.24 -19.85 1.42
N ILE A 388 -9.92 -19.84 2.72
CA ILE A 388 -8.60 -19.50 3.23
C ILE A 388 -7.79 -20.79 3.35
N ASP A 389 -7.16 -21.14 2.25
CA ASP A 389 -6.34 -22.33 2.09
C ASP A 389 -5.19 -22.07 1.10
N GLN A 390 -4.31 -23.07 0.98
CA GLN A 390 -3.18 -23.05 0.05
C GLN A 390 -2.36 -21.74 0.16
N LEU A 391 -2.16 -21.28 1.40
CA LEU A 391 -1.44 -20.04 1.67
C LEU A 391 0.06 -20.26 1.42
N ASP A 392 0.69 -19.35 0.69
CA ASP A 392 2.15 -19.31 0.55
C ASP A 392 2.80 -18.70 1.80
N SER A 393 2.11 -17.74 2.42
CA SER A 393 2.54 -17.17 3.69
C SER A 393 1.39 -16.64 4.53
N ILE A 394 1.64 -16.55 5.82
CA ILE A 394 0.84 -15.76 6.75
C ILE A 394 1.77 -14.67 7.26
N ILE A 395 1.46 -13.41 6.99
CA ILE A 395 2.30 -12.27 7.38
C ILE A 395 1.43 -11.35 8.23
N THR A 396 1.85 -11.06 9.46
CA THR A 396 1.04 -10.26 10.36
C THR A 396 1.86 -9.54 11.43
N SER A 397 1.26 -8.54 12.05
CA SER A 397 1.75 -7.83 13.22
C SER A 397 0.66 -7.87 14.28
N PRO A 398 0.59 -8.93 15.12
CA PRO A 398 -0.42 -9.00 16.17
C PRO A 398 -0.27 -7.83 17.15
N PRO A 399 -1.33 -7.49 17.90
CA PRO A 399 -1.23 -6.46 18.93
C PRO A 399 -0.11 -6.80 19.93
N PHE A 400 0.80 -5.84 20.15
CA PHE A 400 1.93 -6.04 21.05
C PHE A 400 1.47 -6.18 22.51
N PHE A 401 2.09 -7.10 23.24
CA PHE A 401 1.74 -7.44 24.61
C PHE A 401 1.73 -6.20 25.51
N ASP A 402 0.56 -5.90 26.09
CA ASP A 402 0.33 -4.80 27.04
C ASP A 402 0.84 -3.42 26.56
N SER A 403 0.74 -3.15 25.25
CA SER A 403 1.23 -1.90 24.65
C SER A 403 0.14 -0.87 24.40
N THR A 404 -0.93 -1.24 23.67
CA THR A 404 -1.96 -0.31 23.22
C THR A 404 -3.34 -0.93 23.37
N ARG A 405 -4.28 -0.17 23.95
CA ARG A 405 -5.70 -0.53 23.97
C ARG A 405 -6.38 0.03 22.72
N PHE A 406 -6.53 -0.79 21.69
CA PHE A 406 -6.99 -0.31 20.37
C PHE A 406 -8.41 0.26 20.44
N TYR A 407 -9.28 -0.33 21.26
CA TYR A 407 -10.66 0.13 21.41
C TYR A 407 -10.75 1.54 22.00
N SER A 408 -9.94 1.86 23.03
CA SER A 408 -9.96 3.19 23.64
C SER A 408 -9.33 4.23 22.74
N ALA A 409 -8.30 3.86 21.98
CA ALA A 409 -7.63 4.77 21.06
C ALA A 409 -8.51 5.12 19.84
N ASN A 410 -9.49 4.27 19.50
CA ASN A 410 -10.41 4.45 18.37
C ASN A 410 -11.87 4.59 18.81
N TRP A 411 -12.13 4.99 20.06
CA TRP A 411 -13.47 4.95 20.67
C TRP A 411 -14.52 5.68 19.85
N LEU A 412 -14.20 6.87 19.32
CA LEU A 412 -15.15 7.66 18.52
C LEU A 412 -15.48 6.98 17.18
N ARG A 413 -14.50 6.32 16.56
CA ARG A 413 -14.69 5.54 15.33
C ARG A 413 -15.53 4.28 15.59
N LEU A 414 -15.28 3.60 16.71
CA LEU A 414 -16.06 2.44 17.13
C LEU A 414 -17.50 2.80 17.47
N TRP A 415 -17.72 3.92 18.15
CA TRP A 415 -19.06 4.45 18.41
C TRP A 415 -19.81 4.73 17.10
N PHE A 416 -19.14 5.40 16.15
CA PHE A 416 -19.72 5.65 14.84
C PHE A 416 -20.00 4.33 14.08
N SER A 417 -19.14 3.32 14.26
CA SER A 417 -19.30 1.97 13.72
C SER A 417 -20.27 1.08 14.50
N GLY A 418 -21.16 1.68 15.31
CA GLY A 418 -22.27 1.00 15.94
C GLY A 418 -22.06 0.55 17.38
N TRP A 419 -20.89 0.76 18.00
CA TRP A 419 -20.73 0.46 19.42
C TRP A 419 -21.55 1.43 20.29
N SER A 420 -22.29 0.85 21.22
CA SER A 420 -23.01 1.55 22.29
C SER A 420 -22.18 1.57 23.59
N ALA A 421 -22.67 2.29 24.60
CA ALA A 421 -22.10 2.25 25.95
C ALA A 421 -22.01 0.82 26.53
N HIS A 422 -22.92 -0.07 26.13
CA HIS A 422 -22.88 -1.48 26.52
C HIS A 422 -21.72 -2.23 25.85
N ASP A 423 -21.52 -2.01 24.56
CA ASP A 423 -20.45 -2.66 23.79
C ASP A 423 -19.07 -2.28 24.30
N PHE A 424 -18.85 -1.01 24.66
CA PHE A 424 -17.60 -0.55 25.26
C PHE A 424 -17.25 -1.23 26.60
N LYS A 425 -18.24 -1.80 27.30
CA LYS A 425 -18.01 -2.55 28.54
C LYS A 425 -17.72 -4.03 28.29
N LYS A 426 -18.28 -4.63 27.22
CA LYS A 426 -18.22 -6.07 26.98
C LYS A 426 -17.24 -6.48 25.89
N ARG A 427 -17.29 -5.83 24.72
CA ARG A 427 -16.54 -6.23 23.52
C ARG A 427 -15.03 -6.19 23.65
N PRO A 428 -14.39 -5.29 24.43
CA PRO A 428 -12.93 -5.28 24.57
C PRO A 428 -12.33 -6.62 24.99
N SER A 429 -13.04 -7.40 25.81
CA SER A 429 -12.60 -8.73 26.25
C SER A 429 -12.42 -9.76 25.12
N ALA A 430 -13.01 -9.53 23.96
CA ALA A 430 -12.87 -10.40 22.79
C ALA A 430 -11.55 -10.19 22.04
N PHE A 431 -10.89 -9.05 22.20
CA PHE A 431 -9.70 -8.70 21.43
C PHE A 431 -8.46 -9.42 21.95
N VAL A 432 -7.52 -9.73 21.04
CA VAL A 432 -6.28 -10.42 21.39
C VAL A 432 -5.34 -9.57 22.25
N ASP A 433 -5.36 -8.23 22.17
CA ASP A 433 -4.63 -7.35 23.10
C ASP A 433 -5.07 -7.53 24.56
N GLU A 434 -6.33 -7.90 24.82
CA GLU A 434 -6.81 -8.21 26.17
C GLU A 434 -6.62 -9.69 26.52
N LYS A 435 -6.99 -10.63 25.64
CA LYS A 435 -6.88 -12.07 25.89
C LYS A 435 -5.44 -12.53 26.15
N GLN A 436 -4.47 -11.98 25.43
CA GLN A 436 -3.06 -12.39 25.55
C GLN A 436 -2.44 -12.06 26.91
N LYS A 437 -3.01 -11.11 27.66
CA LYS A 437 -2.56 -10.76 29.02
C LYS A 437 -2.79 -11.90 30.02
N SER A 438 -3.79 -12.74 29.77
CA SER A 438 -4.09 -13.92 30.59
C SER A 438 -3.25 -15.12 30.18
N SER A 439 -3.14 -15.39 28.87
CA SER A 439 -2.28 -16.46 28.34
C SER A 439 -1.99 -16.25 26.85
N PHE A 440 -0.77 -16.61 26.42
CA PHE A 440 -0.41 -16.72 25.01
C PHE A 440 -1.09 -17.91 24.31
N ASP A 441 -1.80 -18.77 25.04
CA ASP A 441 -2.61 -19.86 24.45
C ASP A 441 -3.69 -19.35 23.49
N VAL A 442 -4.04 -18.06 23.55
CA VAL A 442 -4.90 -17.42 22.55
C VAL A 442 -4.38 -17.59 21.11
N TYR A 443 -3.07 -17.79 20.93
CA TYR A 443 -2.45 -18.04 19.62
C TYR A 443 -2.48 -19.51 19.19
N ILE A 444 -2.81 -20.48 20.05
CA ILE A 444 -2.91 -21.90 19.71
C ILE A 444 -3.87 -22.16 18.53
N PRO A 445 -5.13 -21.70 18.54
CA PRO A 445 -6.03 -21.94 17.42
C PRO A 445 -5.55 -21.28 16.11
N ILE A 446 -4.79 -20.18 16.20
CA ILE A 446 -4.21 -19.47 15.06
C ILE A 446 -3.06 -20.28 14.47
N LEU A 447 -2.09 -20.71 15.29
CA LEU A 447 -0.93 -21.48 14.84
C LEU A 447 -1.32 -22.85 14.28
N ARG A 448 -2.31 -23.51 14.91
CA ARG A 448 -2.88 -24.78 14.41
C ARG A 448 -3.47 -24.59 13.01
N GLN A 449 -4.40 -23.64 12.85
CA GLN A 449 -5.06 -23.41 11.57
C GLN A 449 -4.09 -22.90 10.51
N ALA A 450 -3.12 -22.06 10.91
CA ALA A 450 -2.03 -21.65 10.03
C ALA A 450 -1.31 -22.87 9.42
N LYS A 451 -0.94 -23.85 10.25
CA LYS A 451 -0.29 -25.07 9.76
C LYS A 451 -1.17 -25.89 8.81
N GLU A 452 -2.47 -25.95 9.07
CA GLU A 452 -3.45 -26.66 8.23
C GLU A 452 -3.68 -25.98 6.87
N ARG A 453 -3.56 -24.64 6.81
CA ARG A 453 -3.88 -23.84 5.60
C ARG A 453 -2.67 -23.43 4.79
N LEU A 454 -1.46 -23.49 5.36
CA LEU A 454 -0.21 -23.23 4.63
C LEU A 454 0.11 -24.39 3.67
N LYS A 455 0.69 -24.05 2.51
CA LYS A 455 1.37 -25.02 1.65
C LYS A 455 2.52 -25.70 2.40
N SER A 456 3.01 -26.83 1.88
CA SER A 456 4.10 -27.60 2.51
C SER A 456 5.39 -26.80 2.76
N ASN A 457 5.62 -25.75 1.97
CA ASN A 457 6.75 -24.82 2.07
C ASN A 457 6.33 -23.41 2.50
N GLY A 458 5.09 -23.24 2.95
CA GLY A 458 4.56 -21.96 3.40
C GLY A 458 5.09 -21.59 4.78
N VAL A 459 5.07 -20.29 5.08
CA VAL A 459 5.69 -19.74 6.29
C VAL A 459 4.75 -18.82 7.06
N ILE A 460 4.98 -18.69 8.36
CA ILE A 460 4.40 -17.61 9.16
C ILE A 460 5.50 -16.58 9.41
N VAL A 461 5.18 -15.31 9.22
CA VAL A 461 6.06 -14.16 9.50
C VAL A 461 5.33 -13.23 10.45
N LEU A 462 5.88 -13.06 11.65
CA LEU A 462 5.31 -12.28 12.73
C LEU A 462 6.21 -11.09 13.03
N HIS A 463 5.68 -9.87 12.89
CA HIS A 463 6.31 -8.65 13.40
C HIS A 463 5.80 -8.40 14.82
N LEU A 464 6.69 -8.42 15.80
CA LEU A 464 6.38 -8.52 17.23
C LEU A 464 7.09 -7.42 18.03
N GLY A 465 6.56 -7.12 19.21
CA GLY A 465 7.19 -6.20 20.15
C GLY A 465 7.93 -6.97 21.25
N LYS A 466 9.13 -6.50 21.59
CA LYS A 466 9.86 -6.90 22.79
C LYS A 466 9.91 -5.75 23.76
N SER A 467 9.57 -6.02 25.01
CA SER A 467 9.62 -5.05 26.11
C SER A 467 10.26 -5.70 27.34
N VAL A 468 10.51 -4.92 28.39
CA VAL A 468 10.94 -5.45 29.69
C VAL A 468 9.93 -6.45 30.25
N LYS A 469 8.64 -6.29 29.93
CA LYS A 469 7.56 -7.14 30.44
C LYS A 469 7.42 -8.45 29.66
N CYS A 470 7.78 -8.47 28.37
CA CYS A 470 7.49 -9.59 27.48
C CYS A 470 8.39 -9.60 26.24
N ASP A 471 8.99 -10.76 25.96
CA ASP A 471 9.60 -11.12 24.67
C ASP A 471 8.60 -12.00 23.90
N MET A 472 7.80 -11.36 23.04
CA MET A 472 6.73 -12.08 22.34
C MET A 472 7.27 -13.17 21.41
N ALA A 473 8.44 -12.97 20.81
CA ALA A 473 9.04 -13.97 19.92
C ALA A 473 9.38 -15.25 20.70
N ASP A 474 9.93 -15.13 21.91
CA ASP A 474 10.23 -16.29 22.75
C ASP A 474 8.98 -17.08 23.17
N HIS A 475 7.89 -16.41 23.52
CA HIS A 475 6.63 -17.08 23.85
C HIS A 475 6.03 -17.78 22.62
N LEU A 476 5.94 -17.07 21.48
CA LEU A 476 5.31 -17.60 20.27
C LEU A 476 6.14 -18.69 19.60
N GLN A 477 7.48 -18.64 19.66
CA GLN A 477 8.32 -19.74 19.16
C GLN A 477 8.09 -21.02 19.98
N LYS A 478 7.97 -20.91 21.31
CA LYS A 478 7.76 -22.07 22.20
C LYS A 478 6.42 -22.75 21.91
N LEU A 479 5.37 -21.96 21.71
CA LEU A 479 4.06 -22.46 21.29
C LEU A 479 4.08 -23.04 19.86
N GLY A 480 4.78 -22.37 18.94
CA GLY A 480 4.89 -22.76 17.54
C GLY A 480 5.56 -24.10 17.30
N LYS A 481 6.47 -24.54 18.18
CA LYS A 481 7.20 -25.84 18.07
C LYS A 481 6.30 -27.06 17.91
N ARG A 482 5.03 -26.98 18.34
CA ARG A 482 4.06 -28.06 18.16
C ARG A 482 3.70 -28.30 16.68
N TRP A 483 3.80 -27.28 15.83
CA TRP A 483 3.37 -27.33 14.42
C TRP A 483 4.48 -27.00 13.41
N PHE A 484 5.51 -26.26 13.82
CA PHE A 484 6.61 -25.79 12.97
C PHE A 484 7.94 -26.32 13.48
N ARG A 485 8.82 -26.74 12.57
CA ARG A 485 10.09 -27.42 12.90
C ARG A 485 11.26 -26.45 12.95
N SER A 486 11.18 -25.38 12.17
CA SER A 486 12.24 -24.40 12.04
C SER A 486 11.74 -23.02 12.42
N VAL A 487 12.63 -22.27 13.07
CA VAL A 487 12.38 -20.94 13.59
C VAL A 487 13.57 -20.06 13.24
N ASP A 488 13.32 -18.85 12.75
CA ASP A 488 14.31 -17.79 12.69
C ASP A 488 13.77 -16.56 13.43
N VAL A 489 14.64 -15.90 14.20
CA VAL A 489 14.30 -14.71 14.99
C VAL A 489 15.30 -13.62 14.65
N PHE A 490 14.79 -12.46 14.28
CA PHE A 490 15.60 -11.27 14.00
C PHE A 490 15.14 -10.11 14.88
N ASP A 491 16.04 -9.58 15.71
CA ASP A 491 15.79 -8.44 16.60
C ASP A 491 16.32 -7.14 15.95
N GLU A 492 15.43 -6.16 15.79
CA GLU A 492 15.72 -4.80 15.33
C GLU A 492 15.56 -3.84 16.53
N SER A 493 16.68 -3.29 17.04
CA SER A 493 16.63 -2.32 18.15
C SER A 493 15.97 -1.02 17.71
N VAL A 494 15.00 -0.52 18.48
CA VAL A 494 14.33 0.77 18.24
C VAL A 494 14.76 1.86 19.23
N VAL A 495 15.75 1.57 20.09
CA VAL A 495 16.23 2.48 21.16
C VAL A 495 16.78 3.81 20.62
N HIS A 496 17.18 3.88 19.35
CA HIS A 496 17.79 5.05 18.73
C HIS A 496 16.82 5.97 17.97
N CYS A 497 15.53 5.63 17.84
CA CYS A 497 14.61 6.33 16.91
C CYS A 497 13.77 7.48 17.51
N GLU A 498 13.96 7.86 18.78
CA GLU A 498 13.09 8.84 19.46
C GLU A 498 13.84 10.05 20.03
N SER A 499 14.09 11.05 19.18
CA SER A 499 14.22 12.43 19.64
C SER A 499 13.42 13.34 18.70
N HIS A 500 12.21 13.72 19.12
CA HIS A 500 11.59 15.04 18.92
C HIS A 500 10.16 15.05 19.51
N GLY A 501 10.10 15.36 20.82
CA GLY A 501 9.00 16.14 21.40
C GLY A 501 7.59 15.56 21.35
N ILE A 502 7.35 14.47 22.08
CA ILE A 502 6.19 14.20 22.96
C ILE A 502 6.58 12.95 23.78
N ARG A 503 6.45 12.99 25.11
CA ARG A 503 6.64 11.82 25.99
C ARG A 503 5.43 10.91 25.87
N ASP A 504 5.43 9.98 24.93
CA ASP A 504 4.63 8.77 25.03
C ASP A 504 5.54 7.59 24.71
N LYS A 505 6.34 7.19 25.71
CA LYS A 505 7.26 6.06 25.59
C LYS A 505 6.42 4.80 25.45
N GLY A 506 6.35 4.22 24.25
CA GLY A 506 6.01 2.81 24.13
C GLY A 506 6.97 1.99 24.99
N THR A 507 6.48 0.95 25.66
CA THR A 507 7.32 0.06 26.50
C THR A 507 8.24 -0.85 25.69
N VAL A 508 8.14 -0.80 24.36
CA VAL A 508 8.83 -1.66 23.40
C VAL A 508 10.26 -1.16 23.19
N THR A 509 11.22 -2.03 23.46
CA THR A 509 12.66 -1.75 23.34
C THR A 509 13.24 -2.22 22.00
N SER A 510 12.62 -3.19 21.34
CA SER A 510 12.98 -3.69 20.02
C SER A 510 11.77 -4.26 19.28
N HIS A 511 11.80 -4.18 17.94
CA HIS A 511 10.89 -4.94 17.09
C HIS A 511 11.55 -6.29 16.76
N GLN A 512 10.79 -7.37 16.85
CA GLN A 512 11.27 -8.71 16.52
C GLN A 512 10.52 -9.23 15.30
N TYR A 513 11.22 -9.95 14.44
CA TYR A 513 10.63 -10.69 13.33
C TYR A 513 10.81 -12.17 13.61
N LEU A 514 9.71 -12.89 13.79
CA LEU A 514 9.68 -14.32 14.03
C LEU A 514 9.16 -15.03 12.78
N VAL A 515 9.98 -15.91 12.20
CA VAL A 515 9.62 -16.74 11.04
C VAL A 515 9.47 -18.20 11.47
N LEU A 516 8.31 -18.80 11.25
CA LEU A 516 8.00 -20.21 11.55
C LEU A 516 7.75 -21.00 10.26
N TYR A 517 8.40 -22.16 10.09
CA TYR A 517 8.29 -22.99 8.90
C TYR A 517 8.50 -24.50 9.12
#